data_AF-A0A949ZGP5-F1
#
_entry.id   AF-A0A949ZGP5-F1
#
_cell.length_a   1.000
_cell.length_b   1.000
_cell.length_c   1.000
_cell.angle_alpha   90.00
_cell.angle_beta   90.00
_cell.angle_gamma   90.00
#
_symmetry.space_group_name_H-M   'P 1'
#
loop_
_entity.id
_entity.type
_entity.pdbx_description
1 polymer ?
#
loop_
_entity_poly.entity_id
_entity_poly.type
_entity_poly.pdbx_seq_one_letter_code
_entity_poly.pdbx_strand_id
1 'polypeptide(L)' 'MAKSEKCRACGAEVLGIVYYGADGVPIGGHQVCTNCGPRSVVDVDVKTPDLRRKLLERKAS' A
#
# COMPACT_ATOMS: atom_id res chain seq x y z
N MET A 1 -8.88 -12.12 11.28
CA MET A 1 -7.41 -12.23 11.19
C MET A 1 -7.03 -12.15 9.72
N ALA A 2 -6.36 -11.07 9.29
CA ALA A 2 -5.87 -10.96 7.91
C ALA A 2 -4.78 -12.02 7.70
N LYS A 3 -4.92 -12.85 6.68
CA LYS A 3 -3.93 -13.88 6.33
C LYS A 3 -2.68 -13.16 5.85
N SER A 4 -1.59 -13.24 6.60
CA SER A 4 -0.30 -12.69 6.17
C SER A 4 0.09 -13.29 4.82
N GLU A 5 0.29 -12.45 3.82
CA GLU A 5 0.81 -12.90 2.54
C GLU A 5 2.28 -13.28 2.70
N LYS A 6 2.68 -14.40 2.08
CA LYS A 6 4.07 -14.85 2.06
C LYS A 6 4.72 -14.47 0.74
N CYS A 7 6.00 -14.14 0.80
CA CYS A 7 6.77 -13.84 -0.39
C CYS A 7 6.85 -15.08 -1.29
N ARG A 8 6.48 -14.96 -2.56
CA ARG A 8 6.54 -16.07 -3.53
C ARG A 8 7.97 -16.54 -3.82
N ALA A 9 8.97 -15.67 -3.61
CA ALA A 9 10.36 -15.99 -3.91
C ALA A 9 11.07 -16.75 -2.78
N CYS A 10 10.86 -16.35 -1.52
CA CYS A 10 11.60 -16.91 -0.38
C CYS A 10 10.72 -17.49 0.73
N GLY A 11 9.39 -17.39 0.63
CA GLY A 11 8.44 -17.91 1.63
C GLY A 11 8.38 -17.14 2.95
N ALA A 12 9.20 -16.09 3.12
CA ALA A 12 9.18 -15.24 4.31
C ALA A 12 7.92 -14.38 4.37
N GLU A 13 7.64 -13.84 5.57
CA GLU A 13 6.52 -12.93 5.80
C GLU A 13 6.70 -11.62 5.02
N VAL A 14 5.56 -11.04 4.62
CA VAL A 14 5.49 -9.77 3.90
C VAL A 14 4.95 -8.70 4.84
N LEU A 15 5.64 -7.57 4.90
CA LEU A 15 5.20 -6.38 5.62
C LEU A 15 4.34 -5.52 4.70
N GLY A 16 3.11 -5.24 5.12
CA GLY A 16 2.22 -4.30 4.44
C GLY A 16 2.29 -2.91 5.07
N ILE A 17 2.50 -1.89 4.25
CA ILE A 17 2.51 -0.48 4.64
C ILE A 17 1.32 0.19 3.94
N VAL A 18 0.43 0.79 4.72
CA VAL A 18 -0.74 1.52 4.21
C VAL A 18 -0.56 3.01 4.47
N TYR A 19 -0.74 3.82 3.44
CA TYR A 19 -0.71 5.26 3.52
C TYR A 19 -2.11 5.79 3.76
N TYR A 20 -2.23 6.74 4.68
CA TYR A 20 -3.49 7.42 4.99
C TYR A 20 -3.38 8.90 4.65
N GLY A 21 -4.46 9.45 4.13
CA GLY A 21 -4.63 10.88 3.93
C GLY A 21 -4.89 11.60 5.25
N ALA A 22 -4.87 12.93 5.23
CA ALA A 22 -5.16 13.76 6.40
C ALA A 22 -6.58 13.57 6.98
N ASP A 23 -7.49 13.00 6.19
CA ASP A 23 -8.84 12.61 6.57
C ASP A 23 -8.94 11.20 7.15
N GLY A 24 -7.81 10.50 7.33
CA GLY A 24 -7.77 9.12 7.79
C GLY A 24 -8.24 8.11 6.74
N VAL A 25 -8.42 8.52 5.48
CA VAL A 25 -8.80 7.61 4.39
C VAL A 25 -7.55 6.96 3.82
N PRO A 26 -7.52 5.63 3.60
CA PRO A 26 -6.38 4.96 2.98
C PRO A 26 -6.25 5.40 1.52
N ILE A 27 -5.05 5.87 1.15
CA ILE A 27 -4.76 6.45 -0.17
C ILE A 27 -3.87 5.56 -1.04
N GLY A 28 -3.44 4.42 -0.50
CA GLY A 28 -2.52 3.51 -1.17
C GLY A 28 -1.68 2.76 -0.15
N GLY A 29 -0.73 1.99 -0.65
CA GLY A 29 0.21 1.27 0.20
C GLY A 29 1.19 0.50 -0.64
N HIS A 30 2.11 -0.18 0.03
CA HIS A 30 2.95 -1.18 -0.62
C HIS A 30 3.22 -2.33 0.32
N GLN A 31 3.54 -3.47 -0.26
CA GLN A 31 3.99 -4.66 0.44
C GLN A 31 5.46 -4.88 0.15
N VAL A 32 6.23 -5.27 1.17
CA VAL A 32 7.66 -5.55 1.05
C VAL A 32 8.00 -6.84 1.78
N CYS A 33 8.80 -7.71 1.16
CA CYS A 33 9.29 -8.88 1.85
C CYS A 33 10.37 -8.47 2.84
N THR A 34 10.26 -8.97 4.07
CA THR A 34 11.24 -8.71 5.13
C THR A 34 12.64 -9.28 4.84
N ASN A 35 12.74 -10.26 3.93
CA ASN A 35 14.00 -10.92 3.58
C ASN A 35 14.54 -10.52 2.19
N CYS A 36 13.69 -10.44 1.17
CA CYS A 36 14.12 -9.99 -0.17
C CYS A 36 14.34 -8.47 -0.25
N GLY A 37 13.78 -7.72 0.70
CA GLY A 37 13.95 -6.28 0.82
C GLY A 37 13.27 -5.50 -0.31
N PRO A 38 13.74 -4.28 -0.61
CA PRO A 38 13.02 -3.30 -1.44
C PRO A 38 12.83 -3.72 -2.90
N ARG A 39 13.55 -4.73 -3.39
CA ARG A 39 13.36 -5.25 -4.75
C ARG A 39 12.07 -6.06 -4.93
N SER A 40 11.46 -6.50 -3.83
CA SER A 40 10.20 -7.25 -3.86
C SER A 40 8.99 -6.37 -3.56
N VAL A 41 9.11 -5.04 -3.68
CA VAL A 41 8.04 -4.11 -3.36
C VAL A 41 6.92 -4.24 -4.40
N VAL A 42 5.69 -4.38 -3.92
CA VAL A 42 4.48 -4.41 -4.74
C VAL A 42 3.52 -3.35 -4.22
N ASP A 43 3.12 -2.42 -5.08
CA ASP A 43 2.12 -1.41 -4.73
C ASP A 43 0.75 -2.06 -4.48
N VAL A 44 0.12 -1.64 -3.40
CA VAL A 44 -1.25 -2.03 -3.05
C VAL A 44 -2.17 -0.90 -3.48
N ASP A 45 -2.91 -1.17 -4.56
CA ASP A 45 -3.97 -0.27 -5.00
C ASP A 45 -5.16 -0.40 -4.05
N VAL A 46 -5.39 0.65 -3.26
CA VAL A 46 -6.60 0.76 -2.45
C VAL A 46 -7.65 1.36 -3.37
N LYS A 47 -8.52 0.52 -3.94
CA LYS A 47 -9.63 0.93 -4.82
C LYS A 47 -10.52 1.96 -4.12
N THR A 48 -10.17 3.22 -4.25
CA THR A 48 -10.95 4.37 -3.80
C THR A 48 -11.33 5.12 -5.07
N PRO A 49 -12.53 4.87 -5.62
CA PRO A 49 -12.90 5.29 -6.99
C PRO A 49 -12.84 6.80 -7.26
N ASP A 50 -12.54 7.64 -6.27
CA ASP A 50 -12.44 9.09 -6.40
C ASP A 50 -11.17 9.68 -5.76
N LEU A 51 -10.23 8.84 -5.32
CA LEU A 51 -9.06 9.30 -4.58
C LEU A 51 -8.20 10.28 -5.39
N ARG A 52 -7.89 9.91 -6.63
CA ARG A 52 -7.07 10.74 -7.53
C ARG A 52 -7.72 12.10 -7.75
N ARG A 53 -9.03 12.14 -7.97
CA ARG A 53 -9.79 13.39 -8.14
C ARG A 53 -9.74 14.25 -6.88
N LYS A 54 -10.04 13.68 -5.71
CA LYS A 54 -10.00 14.37 -4.41
C LYS A 54 -8.61 14.92 -4.07
N LEU A 55 -7.54 14.17 -4.36
CA LEU A 55 -6.16 14.61 -4.13
C LEU A 55 -5.77 15.76 -5.07
N LEU A 56 -6.24 15.74 -6.33
CA LEU A 56 -6.02 16.82 -7.29
C LEU A 56 -6.77 18.10 -6.90
N GLU A 57 -8.04 17.98 -6.48
CA GLU A 57 -8.84 19.10 -5.97
C GLU A 57 -8.18 19.77 -4.75
N ARG A 58 -7.58 18.98 -3.85
CA ARG A 58 -6.86 19.51 -2.66
C ARG A 58 -5.56 20.23 -2.97
N LYS A 59 -4.82 19.84 -4.01
CA LYS A 59 -3.57 20.53 -4.41
C LYS A 59 -3.81 21.86 -5.14
N ALA A 60 -5.03 22.06 -5.64
CA ALA A 60 -5.41 23.26 -6.37
C ALA A 60 -5.97 24.38 -5.46
N SER A 61 -6.22 24.09 -4.17
CA SER A 61 -6.47 25.08 -3.11
C SER A 61 -5.18 25.45 -2.39
#